data_AF-A0A7K0Q911-F1
#
_entry.id   AF-A0A7K0Q911-F1
#
_cell.length_a   1.000
_cell.length_b   1.000
_cell.length_c   1.000
_cell.angle_alpha   90.00
_cell.angle_beta   90.00
_cell.angle_gamma   90.00
#
_symmetry.space_group_name_H-M   'P 1'
#
loop_
_entity.id
_entity.type
_entity.pdbx_description
1 polymer ?
#
loop_
_entity_poly.entity_id
_entity_poly.type
_entity_poly.pdbx_seq_one_letter_code
_entity_poly.pdbx_strand_id
1 'polypeptide(L)'
;MSHVDRNRDLPAVIAAAVAECGLSESVVVASTSTEFDAAVRASHDAGMALGGKDVGTPILAIPGPDGAQIGLFGPVVSKTPRGEAAGRLWDGMVLLAQTPGFYELKKERIAKVWCD
;
A
#
# COMPACT_ATOMS: atom_id res chain seq x y z
N MET A 1 14.23 -6.08 -3.57
CA MET A 1 14.76 -7.43 -3.31
C MET A 1 13.73 -8.43 -2.77
N SER A 2 13.10 -8.28 -1.59
CA SER A 2 12.35 -9.41 -0.96
C SER A 2 11.19 -10.05 -1.75
N HIS A 3 10.30 -9.26 -2.36
CA HIS A 3 9.12 -9.84 -3.03
C HIS A 3 9.44 -10.38 -4.44
N VAL A 4 10.30 -9.66 -5.17
CA VAL A 4 10.74 -10.05 -6.53
C VAL A 4 11.64 -11.28 -6.46
N ASP A 5 12.59 -11.28 -5.54
CA ASP A 5 13.59 -12.35 -5.40
C ASP A 5 13.12 -13.46 -4.44
N ARG A 6 11.91 -13.31 -3.88
CA ARG A 6 11.32 -14.19 -2.85
C ARG A 6 12.22 -14.41 -1.63
N ASN A 7 13.12 -13.46 -1.34
CA ASN A 7 14.00 -13.54 -0.19
C ASN A 7 13.23 -13.23 1.10
N ARG A 8 13.25 -14.18 2.04
CA ARG A 8 12.58 -14.10 3.34
C ARG A 8 13.55 -13.90 4.52
N ASP A 9 14.85 -13.80 4.26
CA ASP A 9 15.84 -13.40 5.27
C ASP A 9 15.69 -11.90 5.57
N LEU A 10 14.74 -11.58 6.45
CA LEU A 10 14.38 -10.20 6.77
C LEU A 10 15.56 -9.39 7.31
N PRO A 11 16.41 -9.90 8.25
CA PRO A 11 17.60 -9.18 8.68
C PRO A 11 18.52 -8.78 7.51
N ALA A 12 18.85 -9.73 6.62
CA ALA A 12 19.71 -9.45 5.48
C ALA A 12 19.05 -8.46 4.49
N VAL A 13 17.75 -8.62 4.24
CA VAL A 13 16.98 -7.71 3.37
C VAL A 13 16.94 -6.29 3.95
N ILE A 14 16.71 -6.14 5.25
CA ILE A 14 16.65 -4.83 5.91
C ILE A 14 18.02 -4.15 5.84
N ALA A 15 19.11 -4.84 6.18
CA ALA A 15 20.45 -4.28 6.12
C ALA A 15 20.83 -3.84 4.69
N ALA A 16 20.55 -4.68 3.69
CA ALA A 16 20.81 -4.35 2.29
C ALA A 16 20.00 -3.15 1.81
N ALA A 17 18.70 -3.09 2.15
CA ALA A 17 17.83 -1.98 1.75
C ALA A 17 18.21 -0.65 2.42
N VAL A 18 18.59 -0.67 3.71
CA VAL A 18 19.09 0.52 4.43
C VAL A 18 20.36 1.05 3.76
N ALA A 19 21.29 0.17 3.41
CA ALA A 19 22.52 0.55 2.71
C ALA A 19 22.25 1.08 1.29
N GLU A 20 21.36 0.43 0.53
CA GLU A 20 20.96 0.86 -0.82
C GLU A 20 20.33 2.27 -0.83
N CYS A 21 19.51 2.57 0.19
CA CYS A 21 18.90 3.89 0.37
C CYS A 21 19.86 4.95 0.97
N GLY A 22 21.10 4.58 1.32
CA GLY A 22 22.06 5.48 1.97
C GLY A 22 21.64 5.95 3.36
N LEU A 23 20.84 5.15 4.07
CA LEU A 23 20.33 5.46 5.40
C LEU A 23 21.30 4.98 6.50
N SER A 24 21.17 5.58 7.69
CA SER A 24 21.97 5.21 8.87
C SER A 24 21.70 3.77 9.32
N GLU A 25 22.75 3.09 9.80
CA GLU A 25 22.65 1.76 10.42
C GLU A 25 21.71 1.73 11.64
N SER A 26 21.49 2.88 12.28
CA SER A 26 20.49 3.02 13.35
C SER A 26 19.09 2.56 12.92
N VAL A 27 18.75 2.63 11.62
CA VAL A 27 17.48 2.10 11.08
C VAL A 27 17.42 0.57 11.16
N VAL A 28 18.54 -0.12 10.98
CA VAL A 28 18.61 -1.59 11.14
C VAL A 28 18.37 -1.95 12.61
N VAL A 29 18.98 -1.23 13.54
CA VAL A 29 18.80 -1.44 14.99
C VAL A 29 17.34 -1.24 15.40
N ALA A 30 16.67 -0.23 14.84
CA ALA A 30 15.25 0.03 15.09
C ALA A 30 14.35 -1.15 14.70
N SER A 31 14.74 -1.98 13.73
CA SER A 31 13.93 -3.13 13.28
C SER A 31 13.75 -4.24 14.32
N THR A 32 14.60 -4.26 15.35
CA THR A 32 14.55 -5.20 16.48
C THR A 32 14.17 -4.53 17.80
N SER A 33 13.81 -3.25 17.76
CA SER A 33 13.40 -2.46 18.92
C SER A 33 11.88 -2.29 18.96
N THR A 34 11.33 -2.01 20.14
CA THR A 34 9.91 -1.65 20.33
C THR A 34 9.69 -0.14 20.42
N GLU A 35 10.74 0.67 20.32
CA GLU A 35 10.73 2.13 20.46
C GLU A 35 9.67 2.80 19.57
N PHE A 36 9.48 2.29 18.35
CA PHE A 36 8.57 2.86 17.36
C PHE A 36 7.19 2.18 17.31
N ASP A 37 6.93 1.16 18.13
CA ASP A 37 5.68 0.37 18.06
C ASP A 37 4.43 1.23 18.24
N ALA A 38 4.49 2.24 19.11
CA ALA A 38 3.37 3.16 19.32
C ALA A 38 3.10 4.03 18.08
N ALA A 39 4.16 4.54 17.44
CA ALA A 39 4.05 5.34 16.23
C ALA A 39 3.58 4.49 15.03
N VAL A 40 4.09 3.26 14.89
CA VAL A 40 3.67 2.32 13.86
C VAL A 40 2.20 1.95 14.02
N ARG A 41 1.73 1.66 15.24
CA ARG A 41 0.31 1.40 15.52
C ARG A 41 -0.57 2.61 15.21
N ALA A 42 -0.18 3.80 15.65
CA ALA A 42 -0.94 5.02 15.35
C ALA A 42 -1.04 5.28 13.83
N SER A 43 0.05 5.07 13.08
CA SER A 43 0.06 5.20 11.62
C SER A 43 -0.82 4.13 10.95
N HIS A 44 -0.80 2.90 11.45
CA HIS A 44 -1.65 1.82 10.96
C HIS A 44 -3.13 2.12 11.20
N ASP A 45 -3.49 2.51 12.43
CA ASP A 45 -4.85 2.83 12.83
C ASP A 45 -5.42 3.99 12.00
N ALA A 46 -4.60 5.00 11.67
CA ALA A 46 -5.00 6.08 10.77
C ALA A 46 -5.35 5.58 9.36
N GLY A 47 -4.56 4.65 8.81
CA GLY A 47 -4.86 4.03 7.52
C GLY A 47 -6.12 3.16 7.55
N MET A 48 -6.29 2.34 8.60
CA MET A 48 -7.46 1.48 8.78
C MET A 48 -8.74 2.28 8.98
N ALA A 49 -8.67 3.41 9.70
CA ALA A 49 -9.81 4.30 9.90
C ALA A 49 -10.34 4.90 8.58
N LEU A 50 -9.45 5.11 7.59
CA LEU A 50 -9.84 5.57 6.25
C LEU A 50 -10.48 4.47 5.41
N GLY A 51 -9.95 3.25 5.46
CA GLY A 51 -10.44 2.14 4.65
C GLY A 51 -11.82 1.61 5.05
N GLY A 52 -12.27 1.90 6.27
CA GLY A 52 -13.52 1.41 6.83
C GLY A 52 -13.36 0.12 7.65
N LYS A 53 -14.46 -0.35 8.24
CA LYS A 53 -14.47 -1.61 8.99
C LYS A 53 -14.43 -2.77 8.00
N ASP A 54 -13.64 -3.80 8.31
CA ASP A 54 -13.55 -5.06 7.55
C ASP A 54 -12.84 -5.03 6.20
N VAL A 55 -11.97 -4.04 5.94
CA VAL A 55 -11.07 -4.04 4.78
C VAL A 55 -9.66 -4.52 5.14
N GLY A 56 -8.98 -5.13 4.16
CA GLY A 56 -7.57 -5.48 4.24
C GLY A 56 -6.69 -4.48 3.49
N THR A 57 -5.51 -4.93 3.05
CA THR A 57 -4.64 -4.16 2.15
C THR A 57 -4.95 -4.46 0.68
N PRO A 58 -4.76 -3.50 -0.24
CA PRO A 58 -4.25 -2.14 -0.06
C PRO A 58 -5.36 -1.10 0.26
N ILE A 59 -4.98 -0.05 1.00
CA ILE A 59 -5.81 1.14 1.25
C ILE A 59 -5.09 2.36 0.64
N LEU A 60 -5.83 3.19 -0.10
CA LEU A 60 -5.36 4.47 -0.63
C LEU A 60 -6.18 5.61 -0.02
N ALA A 61 -5.51 6.71 0.32
CA ALA A 61 -6.15 7.97 0.68
C ALA A 61 -6.04 8.93 -0.51
N ILE A 62 -7.17 9.31 -1.10
CA ILE A 62 -7.23 10.19 -2.28
C ILE A 62 -8.08 11.42 -1.95
N PRO A 63 -7.68 12.65 -2.35
CA PRO A 63 -8.51 13.83 -2.15
C PRO A 63 -9.87 13.69 -2.84
N GLY A 64 -10.94 13.90 -2.06
CA GLY A 64 -12.31 14.02 -2.53
C GLY A 64 -12.60 15.38 -3.16
N PRO A 65 -13.86 15.63 -3.56
CA PRO A 65 -14.25 16.84 -4.29
C PRO A 65 -14.07 18.13 -3.47
N ASP A 66 -14.05 18.04 -2.14
CA ASP A 66 -13.83 19.15 -1.21
C ASP A 66 -12.40 19.17 -0.61
N GLY A 67 -11.52 18.29 -1.09
CA GLY A 67 -10.16 18.11 -0.58
C GLY A 67 -10.04 17.24 0.67
N ALA A 68 -11.14 16.77 1.27
CA ALA A 68 -11.08 15.80 2.35
C ALA A 68 -10.52 14.45 1.84
N GLN A 69 -9.83 13.69 2.68
CA GLN A 69 -9.31 12.38 2.29
C GLN A 69 -10.43 11.36 2.20
N ILE A 70 -10.55 10.72 1.04
CA ILE A 70 -11.40 9.56 0.81
C ILE A 70 -10.53 8.31 0.83
N GLY A 71 -10.82 7.40 1.74
CA GLY A 71 -10.19 6.08 1.81
C GLY A 71 -10.83 5.13 0.81
N LEU A 72 -10.03 4.49 -0.04
CA LEU A 72 -10.47 3.45 -0.96
C LEU A 72 -9.72 2.15 -0.68
N PHE A 73 -10.46 1.05 -0.55
CA PHE A 73 -9.89 -0.29 -0.64
C PHE A 73 -9.58 -0.61 -2.12
N GLY A 74 -8.32 -0.91 -2.41
CA GLY A 74 -7.82 -1.13 -3.77
C GLY A 74 -6.90 -0.02 -4.30
N PRO A 75 -6.59 -0.02 -5.62
CA PRO A 75 -7.01 -1.00 -6.60
C PRO A 75 -6.32 -2.34 -6.34
N VAL A 76 -7.09 -3.42 -6.34
CA VAL A 76 -6.50 -4.75 -6.13
C VAL A 76 -6.12 -5.37 -7.47
N VAL A 77 -4.82 -5.35 -7.77
CA VAL A 77 -4.26 -5.79 -9.06
C VAL A 77 -3.41 -7.05 -8.90
N SER A 78 -3.50 -7.99 -9.86
CA SER A 78 -2.66 -9.20 -9.87
C SER A 78 -1.30 -8.99 -10.54
N LYS A 79 -1.24 -8.09 -11.52
CA LYS A 79 -0.01 -7.69 -12.23
C LYS A 79 0.13 -6.19 -12.17
N THR A 80 1.33 -5.70 -11.90
CA THR A 80 1.63 -4.27 -11.85
C THR A 80 1.40 -3.62 -13.22
N PRO A 81 0.46 -2.66 -13.35
CA PRO A 81 0.33 -1.90 -14.59
C PRO A 81 1.57 -1.03 -14.81
N ARG A 82 1.92 -0.75 -16.07
CA ARG A 82 3.11 0.03 -16.45
C ARG A 82 2.76 1.09 -17.48
N GLY A 83 3.58 2.13 -17.55
CA GLY A 83 3.41 3.25 -18.49
C GLY A 83 2.02 3.85 -18.40
N GLU A 84 1.44 4.17 -19.56
CA GLU A 84 0.13 4.80 -19.68
C GLU A 84 -1.01 3.99 -19.03
N ALA A 85 -0.90 2.65 -19.00
CA ALA A 85 -1.92 1.84 -18.33
C ALA A 85 -1.98 2.08 -16.82
N ALA A 86 -0.86 2.45 -16.19
CA ALA A 86 -0.83 2.83 -14.78
C ALA A 86 -1.50 4.20 -14.55
N GLY A 87 -1.24 5.16 -15.44
CA GLY A 87 -1.87 6.49 -15.44
C GLY A 87 -3.40 6.38 -15.54
N ARG A 88 -3.90 5.65 -16.54
CA ARG A 88 -5.36 5.45 -16.70
C ARG A 88 -6.03 4.78 -15.49
N LEU A 89 -5.36 3.82 -14.85
CA LEU A 89 -5.89 3.21 -13.62
C LEU A 89 -5.94 4.25 -12.49
N TRP A 90 -4.90 5.05 -12.33
CA TRP A 90 -4.85 6.13 -11.35
C TRP A 90 -5.95 7.17 -11.58
N ASP A 91 -6.14 7.64 -12.82
CA ASP A 91 -7.19 8.59 -13.18
C ASP A 91 -8.58 8.04 -12.83
N GLY A 92 -8.80 6.74 -13.09
CA GLY A 92 -10.03 6.05 -12.68
C GLY A 92 -10.23 6.06 -11.15
N MET A 93 -9.20 5.76 -10.37
CA MET A 93 -9.29 5.80 -8.90
C MET A 93 -9.58 7.21 -8.38
N VAL A 94 -8.96 8.23 -8.95
CA VAL A 94 -9.22 9.64 -8.61
C VAL A 94 -10.66 10.02 -8.94
N LEU A 95 -11.16 9.64 -10.12
CA LEU A 95 -12.55 9.90 -10.51
C LEU A 95 -13.55 9.28 -9.53
N LEU A 96 -13.31 8.02 -9.11
CA LEU A 96 -14.14 7.35 -8.10
C LEU A 96 -14.12 8.10 -6.76
N ALA A 97 -12.95 8.51 -6.27
CA ALA A 97 -12.82 9.28 -5.02
C ALA A 97 -13.51 10.65 -5.10
N GLN A 98 -13.54 11.28 -6.28
CA GLN A 98 -14.20 12.57 -6.49
C GLN A 98 -15.71 12.48 -6.75
N THR A 99 -16.28 11.27 -6.84
CA THR A 99 -17.71 11.08 -7.14
C THR A 99 -18.52 10.95 -5.84
N PRO A 100 -19.36 11.95 -5.49
CA PRO A 100 -20.19 11.86 -4.29
C PRO A 100 -21.14 10.65 -4.33
N GLY A 101 -21.17 9.89 -3.24
CA GLY A 101 -22.06 8.72 -3.12
C GLY A 101 -21.54 7.43 -3.76
N PHE A 102 -20.31 7.41 -4.28
CA PHE A 102 -19.64 6.16 -4.64
C PHE A 102 -19.15 5.43 -3.37
N TYR A 103 -19.37 4.12 -3.29
CA TYR A 103 -18.96 3.31 -2.13
C TYR A 103 -18.22 2.02 -2.50
N GLU A 104 -18.63 1.31 -3.55
CA GLU A 104 -17.94 0.07 -3.93
C GLU A 104 -18.05 -0.23 -5.43
N LEU A 105 -16.95 -0.75 -5.98
CA LEU A 105 -16.91 -1.42 -7.27
C LEU A 105 -16.07 -2.69 -7.13
N LYS A 106 -16.66 -3.85 -7.41
CA LYS A 106 -15.99 -5.13 -7.25
C LYS A 106 -16.26 -6.03 -8.45
N LYS A 107 -15.22 -6.73 -8.89
CA LYS A 107 -15.32 -7.85 -9.82
C LYS A 107 -14.74 -9.12 -9.19
N GLU A 108 -15.20 -10.28 -9.65
CA GLU A 108 -14.62 -11.55 -9.22
C GLU A 108 -13.12 -11.64 -9.57
N ARG A 109 -12.33 -12.13 -8.61
CA ARG A 109 -10.91 -12.40 -8.80
C ARG A 109 -10.74 -13.81 -9.36
N ILE A 110 -10.73 -13.90 -10.69
CA ILE A 110 -10.51 -15.16 -11.42
C ILE A 110 -9.04 -15.39 -11.83
N ALA A 111 -8.17 -14.39 -11.65
CA ALA A 111 -6.76 -14.51 -11.99
C ALA A 111 -6.06 -15.48 -11.04
N LYS A 112 -5.41 -16.52 -11.60
CA LYS A 112 -4.53 -17.41 -10.83
C LYS A 112 -3.31 -16.61 -10.37
N VAL A 113 -2.98 -16.76 -9.09
CA VAL A 113 -1.81 -16.16 -8.45
C VAL A 113 -0.57 -16.81 -9.09
N TRP A 114 0.15 -16.05 -9.93
CA TRP A 114 1.50 -16.36 -10.43
C TRP A 114 1.68 -17.70 -11.18
N CYS A 115 1.23 -17.76 -12.43
CA CYS A 115 1.86 -18.58 -13.48
C CYS A 115 2.05 -17.70 -14.70
N ASP A 116 3.23 -17.10 -14.80
CA ASP A 116 4.11 -16.97 -15.96
C ASP A 116 5.45 -16.43 -15.45
#